data_AF-A0A969X655-F1
#
_entry.id   AF-A0A969X655-F1
#
_cell.length_a   1.000
_cell.length_b   1.000
_cell.length_c   1.000
_cell.angle_alpha   90.00
_cell.angle_beta   90.00
_cell.angle_gamma   90.00
#
_symmetry.space_group_name_H-M   'P 1'
#
loop_
_entity.id
_entity.type
_entity.pdbx_description
1 polymer ?
#
loop_
_entity_poly.entity_id
_entity_poly.type
_entity_poly.pdbx_seq_one_letter_code
_entity_poly.pdbx_strand_id
1 'polypeptide(L)' 'MTREELLGAEEAFLTNTPDGVVPIRAIVDGPEIGNGRPGLITKLIRERYLELVESLK' A
#
# COMPACT_ATOMS: atom_id res chain seq x y z
N MET A 1 -2.87 15.51 -3.08
CA MET A 1 -3.46 14.58 -2.10
C MET A 1 -3.70 15.34 -0.80
N THR A 2 -4.96 15.52 -0.42
CA THR A 2 -5.34 16.05 0.90
C THR A 2 -5.49 14.92 1.92
N ARG A 3 -5.67 15.28 3.19
CA ARG A 3 -5.91 14.29 4.26
C ARG A 3 -7.22 13.55 4.04
N GLU A 4 -8.24 14.28 3.58
CA GLU A 4 -9.58 13.75 3.29
C GLU A 4 -9.54 12.75 2.14
N GLU A 5 -8.74 13.03 1.10
CA GLU A 5 -8.53 12.09 -0.01
C GLU A 5 -7.88 10.78 0.46
N LEU A 6 -6.89 10.85 1.36
CA LEU A 6 -6.27 9.66 1.94
C LEU A 6 -7.24 8.87 2.82
N LEU A 7 -8.01 9.56 3.65
CA LEU A 7 -8.99 8.94 4.56
C LEU A 7 -10.19 8.33 3.82
N GLY A 8 -10.53 8.85 2.65
CA GLY A 8 -11.59 8.31 1.78
C GLY A 8 -11.11 7.19 0.85
N ALA A 9 -9.83 6.82 0.87
CA ALA A 9 -9.28 5.81 -0.03
C ALA A 9 -9.69 4.38 0.38
N GLU A 10 -9.95 3.54 -0.61
CA GLU A 10 -10.18 2.10 -0.40
C GLU A 10 -8.87 1.36 -0.07
N GLU A 11 -7.74 1.85 -0.61
CA GLU A 11 -6.41 1.29 -0.42
C GLU A 11 -5.34 2.40 -0.40
N ALA A 12 -4.28 2.20 0.38
CA ALA A 12 -3.09 3.03 0.36
C ALA A 12 -1.83 2.20 0.63
N PHE A 13 -0.68 2.62 0.10
CA PHE A 13 0.61 1.99 0.34
C PHE A 13 1.75 3.00 0.29
N LEU A 14 2.87 2.66 0.94
CA LEU A 14 4.13 3.37 0.84
C LEU A 14 5.09 2.62 -0.07
N THR A 15 6.04 3.34 -0.64
CA THR A 15 7.17 2.75 -1.37
C THR A 15 8.49 3.16 -0.76
N ASN A 16 9.41 2.21 -0.59
CA ASN A 16 10.80 2.48 -0.21
C ASN A 16 11.75 1.46 -0.88
N THR A 17 13.05 1.74 -0.87
CA THR A 17 14.04 0.83 -1.49
C THR A 17 14.15 -0.53 -0.77
N PRO A 18 14.14 -0.61 0.58
CA PRO A 18 14.33 -1.91 1.25
C PRO A 18 13.11 -2.84 1.19
N ASP A 19 11.90 -2.31 1.38
CA ASP A 19 10.66 -3.08 1.55
C ASP A 19 9.78 -3.08 0.29
N GLY A 20 10.11 -2.25 -0.71
CA GLY A 20 9.37 -2.16 -1.96
C GLY A 20 8.02 -1.51 -1.73
N VAL A 21 6.94 -2.30 -1.74
CA VAL A 21 5.54 -1.85 -1.61
C VAL A 21 4.98 -2.31 -0.26
N VAL A 22 4.61 -1.36 0.59
CA VAL A 22 4.17 -1.60 1.98
C VAL A 22 2.72 -1.11 2.17
N PRO A 23 1.75 -2.00 2.46
CA PRO A 23 0.35 -1.60 2.61
C PRO A 23 0.12 -0.76 3.88
N ILE A 24 -0.66 0.31 3.76
CA ILE A 24 -1.16 1.12 4.88
C ILE A 24 -2.56 0.61 5.25
N ARG A 25 -2.77 0.30 6.54
CA ARG A 25 -4.05 -0.21 7.06
C ARG A 25 -4.81 0.80 7.90
N ALA A 26 -4.11 1.74 8.52
CA ALA A 26 -4.69 2.77 9.37
C ALA A 26 -3.74 3.96 9.48
N ILE A 27 -4.29 5.13 9.79
CA ILE A 27 -3.51 6.30 10.18
C ILE A 27 -3.27 6.23 11.69
N VAL A 28 -2.09 6.66 12.15
CA VAL A 28 -1.79 6.81 13.59
C VAL A 28 -2.86 7.71 14.22
N ASP A 29 -3.51 7.21 15.28
CA ASP A 29 -4.61 7.88 15.96
C ASP A 29 -5.78 8.29 15.03
N GLY A 30 -5.95 7.57 13.92
CA GLY A 30 -6.98 7.81 12.91
C GLY A 30 -7.77 6.55 12.56
N PRO A 31 -8.72 6.65 11.62
CA PRO A 31 -9.50 5.51 11.18
C PRO A 31 -8.66 4.55 10.32
N GLU A 32 -9.21 3.35 10.12
CA GLU A 32 -8.71 2.41 9.15
C GLU A 32 -8.86 2.96 7.72
N ILE A 33 -7.93 2.57 6.85
CA ILE A 33 -8.06 2.80 5.41
C ILE A 33 -8.86 1.63 4.82
N GLY A 34 -9.89 1.94 4.03
CA GLY A 34 -10.81 0.93 3.49
C GLY A 34 -11.41 0.04 4.58
N ASN A 35 -11.02 -1.24 4.59
CA ASN A 35 -11.49 -2.26 5.54
C ASN A 35 -10.42 -2.71 6.55
N GLY A 36 -9.34 -1.94 6.72
CA GLY A 36 -8.24 -2.26 7.64
C GLY A 36 -7.33 -3.40 7.16
N ARG A 37 -7.52 -3.91 5.93
CA ARG A 37 -6.72 -4.98 5.33
C ARG A 37 -6.03 -4.49 4.07
N PRO A 38 -4.88 -5.10 3.67
CA PRO A 38 -4.30 -4.82 2.37
C PRO A 38 -5.29 -5.17 1.26
N GLY A 39 -5.63 -4.19 0.42
CA GLY A 39 -6.57 -4.41 -0.67
C GLY A 39 -5.96 -5.13 -1.86
N LEU A 40 -6.79 -5.41 -2.85
CA LEU A 40 -6.45 -6.27 -3.99
C LEU A 40 -5.40 -5.62 -4.89
N ILE A 41 -5.53 -4.31 -5.16
CA ILE A 41 -4.64 -3.62 -6.08
C ILE A 41 -3.25 -3.50 -5.46
N THR A 42 -3.16 -3.16 -4.18
CA THR A 42 -1.92 -3.08 -3.43
C THR A 42 -1.18 -4.42 -3.41
N LYS A 43 -1.90 -5.54 -3.25
CA LYS A 43 -1.32 -6.89 -3.31
C LYS A 43 -0.76 -7.20 -4.70
N LEU A 44 -1.53 -6.94 -5.75
CA LEU A 44 -1.09 -7.17 -7.13
C LEU A 44 0.15 -6.33 -7.48
N ILE A 45 0.17 -5.05 -7.10
CA ILE A 45 1.33 -4.17 -7.32
C ILE A 45 2.55 -4.72 -6.57
N ARG A 46 2.39 -5.13 -5.31
CA ARG A 46 3.48 -5.72 -4.51
C ARG A 46 4.02 -7.00 -5.13
N GLU A 47 3.15 -7.91 -5.55
CA GLU A 47 3.53 -9.17 -6.20
C GLU A 47 4.32 -8.91 -7.49
N ARG A 48 3.79 -8.06 -8.39
CA ARG A 48 4.48 -7.71 -9.65
C ARG A 48 5.79 -6.98 -9.44
N TYR A 49 5.88 -6.12 -8.42
CA TYR A 49 7.13 -5.47 -8.07
C TYR A 49 8.19 -6.47 -7.61
N LEU A 50 7.83 -7.42 -6.74
CA LEU A 50 8.75 -8.45 -6.26
C LEU A 50 9.21 -9.38 -7.40
N GLU A 51 8.30 -9.80 -8.27
CA GLU A 51 8.62 -10.60 -9.48
C GLU A 51 9.60 -9.86 -10.39
N LEU A 52 9.37 -8.56 -10.63
CA LEU A 52 10.27 -7.73 -11.44
C LEU A 52 11.66 -7.64 -10.81
N VAL A 53 11.76 -7.32 -9.52
CA VAL A 53 13.05 -7.20 -8.83
C VAL A 53 13.80 -8.53 -8.78
N GLU A 54 13.10 -9.65 -8.60
CA GLU A 54 13.69 -10.99 -8.66
C GLU A 54 14.22 -11.33 -10.06
N SER A 55 13.51 -10.93 -11.12
CA SER A 55 13.95 -11.15 -12.51
C SER A 55 15.19 -10.35 -12.92
N LEU A 56 15.57 -9.33 -12.15
CA LEU A 56 16.75 -8.48 -12.40
C LEU A 56 18.02 -8.97 -11.67
N LYS A 57 17.92 -10.03 -10.88
CA LYS A 57 19.04 -10.69 -10.19
C LYS A 57 19.68 -11.75 -11.08
#